data_AF-A0A433PY87-F1
#
_entry.id   AF-A0A433PY87-F1
#
_cell.length_a   1.000
_cell.length_b   1.000
_cell.length_c   1.000
_cell.angle_alpha   90.00
_cell.angle_beta   90.00
_cell.angle_gamma   90.00
#
_symmetry.space_group_name_H-M   'P 1'
#
loop_
_entity.id
_entity.type
_entity.pdbx_description
1 polymer ?
#
loop_
_entity_poly.entity_id
_entity_poly.type
_entity_poly.pdbx_seq_one_letter_code
_entity_poly.pdbx_strand_id
1 'polypeptide(L)' 'MTGTFMIVGGTDKKLPMEKQMHRCPKCKDPYAVQLTRRETQIYIFNRPIGDPKNERVQYECNKCSWKNDSYPEQDSF' A
#
# COMPACT_ATOMS: atom_id res chain seq x y z
N MET A 1 33.78 19.48 -12.97
CA MET A 1 32.73 19.83 -12.00
C MET A 1 32.08 18.53 -11.56
N THR A 2 32.40 18.06 -10.35
CA THR A 2 31.83 16.82 -9.80
C THR A 2 30.44 17.15 -9.27
N GLY A 3 29.42 16.90 -10.09
CA GLY A 3 28.03 17.17 -9.71
C GLY A 3 27.60 16.24 -8.59
N THR A 4 27.36 16.80 -7.41
CA THR A 4 26.75 16.10 -6.28
C THR A 4 25.35 15.63 -6.70
N PHE A 5 25.17 14.31 -6.85
CA PHE A 5 23.85 13.73 -7.12
C PHE A 5 23.16 13.44 -5.78
N MET A 6 22.00 14.06 -5.54
CA MET A 6 21.13 13.70 -4.43
C MET A 6 20.12 12.68 -4.93
N ILE A 7 20.19 11.46 -4.39
CA ILE A 7 19.13 10.46 -4.54
C ILE A 7 18.05 10.85 -3.54
N VAL A 8 16.95 11.42 -4.02
CA VAL A 8 15.78 11.70 -3.19
C VAL A 8 14.91 10.44 -3.19
N GLY A 9 14.85 9.76 -2.05
CA GLY A 9 14.13 8.50 -1.88
C GLY A 9 12.65 8.58 -2.25
N GLY A 10 12.07 7.44 -2.62
CA GLY A 10 10.65 7.35 -2.98
C GLY A 10 9.73 7.68 -1.80
N THR A 11 8.61 8.34 -2.08
CA THR A 11 7.56 8.57 -1.09
C THR A 11 6.53 7.46 -1.20
N ASP A 12 6.52 6.55 -0.22
CA ASP A 12 5.46 5.57 -0.05
C ASP A 12 4.41 6.12 0.91
N LYS A 13 3.25 6.52 0.39
CA LYS A 13 2.10 6.89 1.22
C LYS A 13 1.13 5.73 1.31
N LYS A 14 0.76 5.36 2.53
CA LYS A 14 -0.32 4.41 2.81
C LYS A 14 -1.52 5.19 3.33
N LEU A 15 -2.62 5.17 2.60
CA LEU A 15 -3.88 5.76 3.03
C LEU A 15 -4.91 4.65 3.32
N PRO A 16 -5.36 4.49 4.57
CA PRO A 16 -6.50 3.65 4.86
C PRO A 16 -7.76 4.23 4.20
N MET A 17 -8.45 3.45 3.37
CA MET A 17 -9.67 3.88 2.66
C MET A 17 -10.95 3.55 3.42
N GLU A 18 -10.94 2.49 4.21
CA GLU A 18 -12.11 2.04 4.98
C GLU A 18 -11.96 2.38 6.46
N LYS A 19 -13.07 2.73 7.12
CA LYS A 19 -13.11 2.83 8.59
C LYS A 19 -13.30 1.46 9.26
N GLN A 20 -13.84 0.50 8.53
CA GLN A 20 -14.12 -0.85 9.03
C GLN A 20 -12.91 -1.76 8.79
N MET A 21 -12.47 -2.42 9.85
CA MET A 21 -11.43 -3.45 9.76
C MET A 21 -12.09 -4.82 9.66
N HIS A 22 -11.49 -5.67 8.84
CA HIS A 22 -11.97 -7.01 8.53
C HIS A 22 -11.10 -8.09 9.16
N ARG A 23 -11.63 -9.31 9.18
CA ARG A 23 -10.93 -10.47 9.70
C ARG A 23 -9.81 -10.89 8.76
N CYS A 24 -8.61 -11.11 9.28
CA CYS A 24 -7.54 -11.63 8.45
C CYS A 24 -7.76 -13.12 8.11
N PRO A 25 -7.73 -13.53 6.82
CA PRO A 25 -7.84 -14.94 6.46
C PRO A 25 -6.63 -15.77 6.94
N LYS A 26 -5.46 -15.13 7.10
CA LYS A 26 -4.21 -15.79 7.48
C LYS A 26 -4.01 -15.90 8.99
N CYS A 27 -4.12 -14.79 9.72
CA CYS A 27 -3.92 -14.78 11.18
C CYS A 27 -5.23 -14.86 11.99
N LYS A 28 -6.38 -14.92 11.32
CA LYS A 28 -7.73 -15.04 11.92
C LYS A 28 -8.13 -13.91 12.87
N ASP A 29 -7.33 -12.86 12.95
CA ASP A 29 -7.56 -11.70 13.79
C ASP A 29 -8.76 -10.89 13.25
N PRO A 30 -9.76 -10.56 14.07
CA PRO A 30 -11.02 -9.94 13.63
C PRO A 30 -10.89 -8.49 13.16
N TYR A 31 -9.82 -7.77 13.53
CA TYR A 31 -9.66 -6.35 13.22
C TYR A 31 -8.25 -6.05 12.70
N ALA A 32 -7.81 -6.83 11.71
CA ALA A 32 -6.44 -6.74 11.23
C ALA A 32 -6.33 -6.35 9.75
N VAL A 33 -7.34 -6.64 8.93
CA VAL A 33 -7.31 -6.34 7.50
C VAL A 33 -8.02 -5.03 7.20
N GLN A 34 -7.42 -4.18 6.39
CA GLN A 34 -8.03 -2.92 5.97
C GLN A 34 -7.67 -2.60 4.52
N LEU A 35 -8.61 -2.04 3.78
CA LEU A 35 -8.36 -1.53 2.43
C LEU A 35 -7.42 -0.32 2.51
N THR A 36 -6.24 -0.47 1.91
CA THR A 36 -5.19 0.55 1.92
C THR A 36 -4.83 0.93 0.50
N ARG A 37 -4.88 2.22 0.19
CA ARG A 37 -4.30 2.80 -1.03
C ARG A 37 -2.82 3.08 -0.78
N ARG A 38 -1.96 2.44 -1.56
CA ARG A 38 -0.54 2.74 -1.62
C ARG A 38 -0.26 3.63 -2.82
N GLU A 39 0.40 4.74 -2.56
CA GLU A 39 0.92 5.63 -3.59
C GLU A 39 2.44 5.55 -3.52
N THR A 40 3.07 5.06 -4.59
CA THR A 40 4.53 5.00 -4.69
C THR A 40 4.99 5.97 -5.77
N GLN A 41 5.73 6.99 -5.36
CA GLN A 41 6.31 7.97 -6.28
C GLN A 41 7.83 7.97 -6.15
N ILE A 42 8.52 7.77 -7.26
CA ILE A 42 9.97 7.75 -7.33
C ILE A 42 10.44 9.06 -7.98
N TYR A 43 11.39 9.73 -7.35
CA TYR A 43 11.99 10.95 -7.87
C TYR A 43 13.45 10.71 -8.25
N ILE A 44 13.82 11.04 -9.48
CA ILE A 44 15.20 11.00 -9.96
C ILE A 44 15.51 12.36 -10.57
N PHE A 45 16.56 13.03 -10.09
CA PHE A 45 16.93 14.40 -10.49
C PHE A 45 15.77 15.41 -10.42
N ASN A 46 14.99 15.38 -9.33
CA ASN A 46 13.78 16.19 -9.14
C ASN A 46 12.71 16.01 -10.21
N ARG A 47 12.82 14.97 -11.04
CA ARG A 47 11.79 14.57 -11.99
C ARG A 47 11.11 13.31 -11.46
N PRO A 48 9.77 13.29 -11.37
CA PRO A 48 9.07 12.05 -11.07
C PRO A 48 9.34 11.07 -12.22
N ILE A 49 9.74 9.85 -11.88
CA ILE A 49 9.94 8.75 -12.84
C ILE A 49 8.94 7.64 -12.54
N GLY A 50 8.35 7.10 -13.60
CA GLY A 50 7.21 6.18 -13.51
C GLY A 50 5.89 6.91 -13.66
N ASP A 51 4.81 6.15 -13.67
CA ASP A 51 3.47 6.71 -13.77
C ASP A 51 3.19 7.58 -12.55
N PRO A 52 2.78 8.86 -12.70
CA PRO A 52 2.42 9.73 -11.58
C PRO A 52 1.23 9.20 -10.76
N LYS A 53 0.57 8.13 -11.23
CA LYS A 53 -0.48 7.39 -10.55
C LYS A 53 -0.11 5.92 -10.33
N ASN A 54 1.05 5.64 -9.74
CA ASN A 54 1.33 4.30 -9.23
C ASN A 54 0.55 4.07 -7.91
N GLU A 55 -0.77 4.11 -8.05
CA GLU A 55 -1.75 3.97 -6.99
C GLU A 55 -2.23 2.52 -7.01
N ARG A 56 -1.97 1.78 -5.93
CA ARG A 56 -2.47 0.42 -5.76
C ARG A 56 -3.39 0.36 -4.56
N VAL A 57 -4.63 -0.04 -4.80
CA VAL A 57 -5.61 -0.28 -3.74
C VAL A 57 -5.60 -1.77 -3.45
N GLN A 58 -5.26 -2.15 -2.22
CA GLN A 58 -5.21 -3.55 -1.81
C GLN A 58 -5.58 -3.67 -0.33
N TYR A 59 -6.15 -4.81 0.05
CA TYR A 59 -6.35 -5.16 1.45
C TYR A 59 -5.00 -5.53 2.06
N GLU A 60 -4.67 -4.97 3.21
CA GLU A 60 -3.42 -5.24 3.93
C GLU A 60 -3.73 -5.59 5.38
N CYS A 61 -3.10 -6.65 5.89
CA CYS A 61 -3.17 -7.05 7.29
C CYS A 61 -2.04 -6.38 8.08
N ASN A 62 -2.41 -5.63 9.12
CA ASN A 62 -1.46 -4.94 10.00
C ASN A 62 -0.63 -5.87 10.90
N LYS A 63 -1.02 -7.15 11.06
CA LYS A 63 -0.31 -8.12 11.92
C LYS A 63 0.60 -9.09 11.16
N CYS A 64 0.13 -9.66 10.06
CA CYS A 64 0.84 -10.78 9.39
C CYS A 64 1.32 -10.47 7.96
N SER A 65 1.31 -9.18 7.57
CA SER A 65 1.73 -8.71 6.24
C SER A 65 1.00 -9.37 5.07
N TRP A 66 -0.16 -10.01 5.33
CA TRP A 66 -1.03 -10.51 4.29
C TRP A 66 -1.54 -9.34 3.46
N LYS A 67 -1.51 -9.47 2.15
CA LYS A 67 -1.97 -8.45 1.21
C LYS A 67 -2.66 -9.10 0.03
N ASN A 68 -3.75 -8.52 -0.45
CA ASN A 68 -4.47 -9.02 -1.62
C ASN A 68 -5.25 -7.89 -2.30
N ASP A 69 -5.37 -7.94 -3.62
CA ASP A 69 -6.10 -6.93 -4.40
C ASP A 69 -7.62 -7.02 -4.15
N SER A 70 -8.11 -8.20 -3.76
CA SER A 70 -9.50 -8.43 -3.37
C SER A 70 -9.57 -9.07 -1.98
N TYR A 71 -10.53 -8.64 -1.15
CA TYR A 71 -10.82 -9.32 0.09
C TYR A 71 -11.49 -10.65 -0.27
N PRO A 72 -11.05 -11.79 0.27
CA PRO A 72 -11.72 -13.04 0.01
C PRO A 72 -13.16 -12.90 0.48
N GLU A 73 -14.11 -13.02 -0.45
CA GLU A 73 -15.52 -13.19 -0.13
C GLU A 73 -15.60 -14.42 0.78
N GLN A 74 -15.66 -14.21 2.09
CA GLN A 74 -16.04 -15.28 2.99
C GLN A 74 -17.50 -15.52 2.70
N ASP A 75 -17.77 -16.65 2.04
CA ASP A 75 -19.06 -17.23 1.72
C ASP A 75 -20.21 -16.56 2.48
N SER A 76 -21.01 -15.79 1.73
CA SER A 76 -22.33 -15.37 2.13
C SER A 76 -23.14 -16.61 2.53
N PHE A 77 -23.16 -16.93 3.82
CA PHE A 77 -24.08 -17.90 4.42
C PHE A 77 -25.43 -17.25 4.70
#